data_AF-A0A9P3F7R4-F1
#
_entry.id   AF-A0A9P3F7R4-F1
#
_cell.length_a   1.000
_cell.length_b   1.000
_cell.length_c   1.000
_cell.angle_alpha   90.00
_cell.angle_beta   90.00
_cell.angle_gamma   90.00
#
_symmetry.space_group_name_H-M   'P 1'
#
loop_
_entity.id
_entity.type
_entity.pdbx_description
1 polymer ?
#
loop_
_entity_poly.entity_id
_entity_poly.type
_entity_poly.pdbx_seq_one_letter_code
_entity_poly.pdbx_strand_id
1 'polypeptide(L)'
;MFGAVGNMQPRQVAAQVLNFALVLSTAFMLWKGLSVFTDSSSPIVVVLSGSMEPAFQRGDLLFLWNRGMETQVGEVVVYNVRGKDIPIVHRVVRRFGGGPKPLQLLTKGDNNAADDTELYARGQSYLDRSKDVVGSVVGYVPFVGYVTILLSEYPWLKTAMLVFMALTVVLQRE
;
A
#
# COMPACT_ATOMS: atom_id res chain seq x y z
N MET A 1 -26.40 -29.28 -9.66
CA MET A 1 -25.20 -28.42 -9.83
C MET A 1 -23.87 -29.17 -9.70
N PHE A 2 -23.78 -30.33 -9.01
CA PHE A 2 -22.52 -31.11 -8.94
C PHE A 2 -22.22 -32.02 -10.15
N GLY A 3 -23.20 -32.28 -11.03
CA GLY A 3 -23.00 -33.17 -12.20
C GLY A 3 -22.22 -32.55 -13.37
N ALA A 4 -21.97 -31.24 -13.36
CA ALA A 4 -21.24 -30.56 -14.45
C ALA A 4 -19.71 -30.65 -14.31
N VAL A 5 -19.19 -30.88 -13.09
CA VAL A 5 -17.74 -30.99 -12.84
C VAL A 5 -17.25 -32.42 -13.06
N GLY A 6 -18.09 -33.42 -12.80
CA GLY A 6 -17.72 -34.84 -12.93
C GLY A 6 -17.50 -35.34 -14.37
N ASN A 7 -17.87 -34.56 -15.38
CA ASN A 7 -17.76 -34.91 -16.81
C ASN A 7 -16.76 -34.03 -17.58
N MET A 8 -15.95 -33.22 -16.88
CA MET A 8 -14.96 -32.37 -17.54
C MET A 8 -13.77 -33.20 -18.02
N GLN A 9 -13.32 -32.98 -19.26
CA GLN A 9 -12.07 -33.58 -19.71
C GLN A 9 -10.92 -33.03 -18.83
N PRO A 10 -10.03 -33.87 -18.28
CA PRO A 10 -8.95 -33.42 -17.40
C PRO A 10 -8.10 -32.28 -18.00
N ARG A 11 -7.95 -32.28 -19.33
CA ARG A 11 -7.28 -31.23 -20.09
C ARG A 11 -7.98 -29.86 -20.01
N GLN A 12 -9.31 -29.82 -20.04
CA GLN A 12 -10.07 -28.57 -19.93
C GLN A 12 -9.95 -27.97 -18.52
N VAL A 13 -10.04 -28.80 -17.49
CA VAL A 13 -9.82 -28.37 -16.10
C VAL A 13 -8.39 -27.84 -15.93
N ALA A 14 -7.38 -28.54 -16.45
CA ALA A 14 -6.00 -28.08 -16.39
C ALA A 14 -5.80 -26.72 -17.10
N ALA A 15 -6.43 -26.52 -18.27
CA ALA A 15 -6.36 -25.25 -18.99
C ALA A 15 -7.02 -24.10 -18.21
N GLN A 16 -8.19 -24.32 -17.61
CA GLN A 16 -8.86 -23.32 -16.77
C GLN A 16 -8.02 -22.94 -15.54
N VAL A 17 -7.42 -23.93 -14.87
CA VAL A 17 -6.52 -23.69 -13.73
C VAL A 17 -5.29 -22.89 -14.16
N LEU A 18 -4.68 -23.23 -15.31
CA LEU A 18 -3.53 -22.50 -15.85
C LEU A 18 -3.87 -21.05 -16.21
N ASN A 19 -5.02 -20.80 -16.84
CA ASN A 19 -5.48 -19.45 -17.17
C ASN A 19 -5.72 -18.63 -15.90
N PHE A 20 -6.37 -19.22 -14.89
CA PHE A 20 -6.57 -18.56 -13.61
C PHE A 20 -5.24 -18.22 -12.92
N ALA A 21 -4.30 -19.18 -12.90
CA ALA A 21 -2.96 -18.96 -12.38
C ALA A 21 -2.23 -17.84 -13.14
N LEU A 22 -2.34 -17.80 -14.47
CA LEU A 22 -1.75 -16.75 -15.31
C LEU A 22 -2.27 -15.36 -14.96
N VAL A 23 -3.58 -15.21 -14.73
CA VAL A 23 -4.20 -13.93 -14.31
C VAL A 23 -3.67 -13.49 -12.94
N LEU A 24 -3.58 -14.40 -11.97
CA LEU A 24 -3.03 -14.08 -10.65
C LEU A 24 -1.53 -13.73 -10.73
N SER A 25 -0.76 -14.47 -11.51
CA SER A 25 0.67 -14.22 -11.72
C SER A 25 0.91 -12.88 -12.41
N THR A 26 0.13 -12.51 -13.42
CA THR A 26 0.26 -11.20 -14.09
C THR A 26 -0.05 -10.04 -13.14
N ALA A 27 -1.12 -10.13 -12.35
CA ALA A 27 -1.41 -9.13 -11.32
C ALA A 27 -0.26 -8.99 -10.29
N PHE A 28 0.28 -10.13 -9.82
CA PHE A 28 1.42 -10.13 -8.91
C PHE A 28 2.69 -9.54 -9.53
N MET A 29 3.00 -9.88 -10.79
CA MET A 29 4.14 -9.34 -11.52
C MET A 29 4.02 -7.83 -11.72
N LEU A 30 2.82 -7.31 -12.03
CA LEU A 30 2.58 -5.87 -12.14
C LEU A 30 2.84 -5.16 -10.79
N TRP A 31 2.32 -5.71 -9.70
CA TRP A 31 2.54 -5.16 -8.36
C TRP A 31 4.04 -5.12 -8.00
N LYS A 32 4.75 -6.25 -8.19
CA LYS A 32 6.19 -6.33 -7.92
C LYS A 32 7.01 -5.46 -8.87
N GLY A 33 6.62 -5.37 -10.13
CA GLY A 33 7.22 -4.47 -11.10
C GLY A 33 7.13 -3.01 -10.63
N LEU A 34 5.96 -2.59 -10.14
CA LEU A 34 5.77 -1.25 -9.59
C LEU A 34 6.60 -1.02 -8.31
N SER A 35 6.66 -2.01 -7.40
CA SER A 35 7.50 -1.94 -6.20
C SER A 35 8.98 -1.75 -6.55
N VAL A 36 9.50 -2.50 -7.52
CA VAL A 36 10.90 -2.37 -7.97
C VAL A 36 11.12 -1.05 -8.71
N PHE A 37 10.18 -0.64 -9.55
CA PHE A 37 10.27 0.60 -10.32
C PHE A 37 10.34 1.85 -9.43
N THR A 38 9.53 1.88 -8.38
CA THR A 38 9.46 2.99 -7.42
C THR A 38 10.47 2.87 -6.27
N ASP A 39 11.16 1.72 -6.17
CA ASP A 39 11.99 1.30 -5.03
C ASP A 39 11.25 1.30 -3.68
N SER A 40 9.93 1.07 -3.72
CA SER A 40 9.06 1.11 -2.55
C SER A 40 8.45 -0.27 -2.28
N SER A 41 8.49 -0.71 -1.02
CA SER A 41 7.83 -1.97 -0.62
C SER A 41 6.31 -1.91 -0.77
N SER A 42 5.73 -0.71 -0.71
CA SER A 42 4.30 -0.45 -0.89
C SER A 42 4.11 0.81 -1.74
N PRO A 43 4.21 0.72 -3.08
CA PRO A 43 4.18 1.89 -3.97
C PRO A 43 2.85 2.65 -3.96
N ILE A 44 1.79 2.01 -3.46
CA ILE A 44 0.45 2.58 -3.35
C ILE A 44 0.00 2.38 -1.90
N VAL A 45 -0.50 3.45 -1.28
CA VAL A 45 -1.08 3.41 0.08
C VAL A 45 -2.37 4.23 0.14
N VAL A 46 -3.18 4.00 1.16
CA VAL A 46 -4.45 4.72 1.36
C VAL A 46 -4.43 5.46 2.68
N VAL A 47 -4.92 6.69 2.68
CA VAL A 47 -5.04 7.53 3.87
C VAL A 47 -6.19 7.03 4.74
N LEU A 48 -5.89 6.64 5.98
CA LEU A 48 -6.84 6.04 6.91
C LEU A 48 -7.42 7.03 7.94
N SER A 49 -6.81 8.21 8.10
CA SER A 49 -7.17 9.18 9.13
C SER A 49 -7.11 10.63 8.62
N GLY A 50 -7.65 11.57 9.39
CA GLY A 50 -7.64 13.02 9.08
C GLY A 50 -6.42 13.78 9.61
N SER A 51 -5.32 13.10 9.97
CA SER A 51 -4.11 13.77 10.50
C SER A 51 -3.39 14.64 9.47
N MET A 52 -3.66 14.40 8.18
CA MET A 52 -3.07 15.12 7.05
C MET A 52 -3.99 16.18 6.44
N GLU A 53 -5.13 16.49 7.07
CA GLU A 53 -5.99 17.57 6.59
C GLU A 53 -5.29 18.94 6.77
N PRO A 54 -5.43 19.87 5.81
CA PRO A 54 -6.26 19.81 4.60
C PRO A 54 -5.56 19.20 3.36
N ALA A 55 -4.29 18.78 3.47
CA ALA A 55 -3.52 18.32 2.30
C ALA A 55 -4.00 16.98 1.75
N PHE A 56 -4.38 16.05 2.63
CA PHE A 56 -4.97 14.76 2.26
C PHE A 56 -6.14 14.43 3.18
N GLN A 57 -7.15 13.80 2.60
CA GLN A 57 -8.34 13.35 3.31
C GLN A 57 -8.37 11.83 3.44
N ARG A 58 -9.14 11.33 4.41
CA ARG A 58 -9.39 9.88 4.52
C ARG A 58 -9.96 9.36 3.19
N GLY A 59 -9.41 8.25 2.71
CA GLY A 59 -9.81 7.64 1.44
C GLY A 59 -9.02 8.11 0.23
N ASP A 60 -8.06 9.03 0.37
CA ASP A 60 -7.12 9.36 -0.70
C ASP A 60 -6.15 8.20 -0.94
N LEU A 61 -5.93 7.87 -2.21
CA LEU A 61 -4.96 6.87 -2.65
C LEU A 61 -3.68 7.57 -3.08
N LEU A 62 -2.58 7.28 -2.41
CA LEU A 62 -1.28 7.94 -2.59
C LEU A 62 -0.33 7.06 -3.39
N PHE A 63 0.41 7.67 -4.32
CA PHE A 63 1.51 7.04 -5.04
C PHE A 63 2.84 7.42 -4.42
N LEU A 64 3.66 6.42 -4.14
CA LEU A 64 4.94 6.58 -3.47
C LEU A 64 6.11 6.42 -4.43
N TRP A 65 7.15 7.21 -4.18
CA TRP A 65 8.43 7.15 -4.86
C TRP A 65 9.55 7.17 -3.84
N ASN A 66 10.41 6.15 -3.87
CA ASN A 66 11.47 5.99 -2.88
C ASN A 66 12.88 6.19 -3.43
N ARG A 67 13.06 6.36 -4.74
CA ARG A 67 14.40 6.50 -5.36
C ARG A 67 15.10 7.82 -5.04
N GLY A 68 14.36 8.83 -4.60
CA GLY A 68 14.91 10.09 -4.11
C GLY A 68 15.37 9.95 -2.67
N MET A 69 16.68 9.83 -2.43
CA MET A 69 17.23 9.70 -1.08
C MET A 69 17.39 11.05 -0.34
N GLU A 70 17.21 12.17 -1.04
CA GLU A 70 17.31 13.52 -0.49
C GLU A 70 15.93 14.12 -0.17
N THR A 71 15.18 13.48 0.73
CA THR A 71 13.89 14.00 1.18
C THR A 71 14.03 15.40 1.79
N GLN A 72 13.27 16.35 1.27
CA GLN A 72 13.30 17.74 1.69
C GLN A 72 12.25 18.05 2.77
N VAL A 73 12.45 19.18 3.46
CA VAL A 73 11.46 19.74 4.38
C VAL A 73 10.23 20.16 3.57
N GLY A 74 9.05 19.79 4.04
CA GLY A 74 7.78 20.03 3.36
C GLY A 74 7.28 18.84 2.52
N GLU A 75 8.13 17.86 2.21
CA GLU A 75 7.68 16.63 1.56
C GLU A 75 6.80 15.80 2.48
N VAL A 76 5.84 15.07 1.90
CA VAL A 76 5.03 14.11 2.63
C VAL A 76 5.60 12.72 2.42
N VAL A 77 5.88 12.04 3.51
CA VAL A 77 6.50 10.71 3.49
C VAL A 77 5.62 9.70 4.18
N VAL A 78 5.74 8.46 3.72
CA VAL A 78 5.14 7.30 4.36
C VAL A 78 6.25 6.54 5.05
N TYR A 79 6.10 6.29 6.35
CA TYR A 79 7.09 5.61 7.15
C TYR A 79 6.47 4.53 8.02
N ASN A 80 7.28 3.51 8.32
CA ASN A 80 6.95 2.45 9.26
C ASN A 80 7.59 2.74 10.61
N VAL A 81 6.83 2.52 11.67
CA VAL A 81 7.35 2.53 13.04
C VAL A 81 7.64 1.10 13.46
N ARG A 82 8.81 0.86 14.07
CA ARG A 82 9.16 -0.47 14.57
C ARG A 82 8.14 -0.96 15.59
N GLY A 83 7.60 -2.15 15.37
CA GLY A 83 6.57 -2.75 16.23
C GLY A 83 5.15 -2.25 15.96
N LYS A 84 4.93 -1.49 14.88
CA LYS A 84 3.60 -1.15 14.37
C LYS A 84 3.45 -1.68 12.94
N ASP A 85 2.32 -2.30 12.66
CA ASP A 85 2.04 -2.91 11.35
C ASP A 85 1.47 -1.90 10.33
N ILE A 86 0.95 -0.76 10.81
CA ILE A 86 0.28 0.24 9.98
C ILE A 86 1.24 1.40 9.70
N PRO A 87 1.56 1.69 8.43
CA PRO A 87 2.40 2.84 8.06
C PRO A 87 1.70 4.17 8.39
N ILE A 88 2.50 5.20 8.64
CA ILE A 88 2.02 6.55 8.94
C ILE A 88 2.44 7.48 7.80
N VAL A 89 1.52 8.37 7.40
CA VAL A 89 1.73 9.34 6.33
C VAL A 89 1.77 10.74 6.94
N HIS A 90 2.92 11.39 7.01
CA HIS A 90 3.05 12.73 7.59
C HIS A 90 4.08 13.60 6.86
N ARG A 91 4.05 14.92 7.12
CA ARG A 91 4.93 15.90 6.48
C ARG A 91 6.24 16.02 7.24
N VAL A 92 7.35 16.07 6.50
CA VAL A 92 8.68 16.35 7.06
C VAL A 92 8.75 17.81 7.48
N VAL A 93 8.91 18.04 8.78
CA VAL A 93 9.06 19.39 9.35
C VAL A 93 10.51 19.77 9.60
N ARG A 94 11.39 18.79 9.84
CA ARG A 94 12.83 19.02 9.99
C ARG A 94 13.61 17.84 9.43
N ARG A 95 14.81 18.14 8.92
CA ARG A 95 15.79 17.15 8.47
C ARG A 95 17.14 17.39 9.16
N PHE A 96 17.85 16.33 9.48
CA PHE A 96 19.16 16.35 10.13
C PHE A 96 20.11 15.41 9.39
N GLY A 97 21.37 15.82 9.25
CA GLY A 97 22.36 15.05 8.49
C GLY A 97 22.20 15.20 6.98
N GLY A 98 22.55 14.15 6.23
CA GLY A 98 22.66 14.17 4.77
C GLY A 98 24.13 14.04 4.30
N GLY A 99 24.33 13.43 3.13
CA GLY A 99 25.65 13.09 2.61
C GLY A 99 26.25 11.85 3.29
N PRO A 100 27.40 11.95 4.01
CA PRO A 100 28.07 10.79 4.61
C PRO A 100 27.38 10.27 5.89
N LYS A 101 26.42 11.01 6.46
CA LYS A 101 25.65 10.61 7.65
C LYS A 101 24.22 10.23 7.25
N PRO A 102 23.58 9.27 7.96
CA PRO A 102 22.20 8.90 7.68
C PRO A 102 21.29 10.13 7.79
N LEU A 103 20.42 10.30 6.79
CA LEU A 103 19.44 11.38 6.79
C LEU A 103 18.35 11.05 7.80
N GLN A 104 18.24 11.88 8.82
CA GLN A 104 17.25 11.76 9.87
C GLN A 104 16.12 12.76 9.66
N LEU A 105 14.89 12.32 9.86
CA LEU A 105 13.69 13.12 9.62
C LEU A 105 12.85 13.24 10.88
N LEU A 106 12.27 14.42 11.05
CA LEU A 106 11.19 14.67 11.99
C LEU A 106 9.93 14.96 11.19
N THR A 107 8.89 14.18 11.41
CA THR A 107 7.59 14.32 10.75
C THR A 107 6.53 14.85 11.70
N LYS A 108 5.48 15.40 11.12
CA LYS A 108 4.28 15.87 11.81
C LYS A 108 3.08 15.78 10.87
N GLY A 109 1.93 15.35 11.40
CA GLY A 109 0.65 15.49 10.70
C GLY A 109 0.26 16.95 10.52
N ASP A 110 -0.23 17.31 9.33
CA ASP A 110 -0.63 18.69 9.00
C ASP A 110 -1.70 19.21 9.98
N ASN A 111 -2.62 18.34 10.41
CA ASN A 111 -3.70 18.65 11.36
C ASN A 111 -3.35 18.34 12.83
N ASN A 112 -2.14 17.86 13.12
CA ASN A 112 -1.73 17.54 14.49
C ASN A 112 -1.18 18.79 15.20
N ALA A 113 -1.32 18.88 16.53
CA ALA A 113 -0.74 19.99 17.31
C ALA A 113 0.76 19.80 17.59
N ALA A 114 1.16 18.55 17.86
CA ALA A 114 2.54 18.15 18.15
C ALA A 114 3.18 17.41 16.97
N ASP A 115 4.49 17.22 17.03
CA ASP A 115 5.22 16.35 16.10
C ASP A 115 5.07 14.86 16.45
N ASP A 116 5.60 14.00 15.60
CA ASP A 116 5.39 12.55 15.70
C ASP A 116 6.34 11.84 16.68
N THR A 117 7.09 12.58 17.49
CA THR A 117 8.09 11.98 18.40
C THR A 117 7.50 10.94 19.35
N GLU A 118 6.26 11.15 19.81
CA GLU A 118 5.53 10.19 20.66
C GLU A 118 5.05 8.94 19.89
N LEU A 119 4.93 9.03 18.57
CA LEU A 119 4.49 7.93 17.72
C LEU A 119 5.62 6.97 17.36
N TYR A 120 6.88 7.42 17.45
CA TYR A 120 8.06 6.63 17.13
C TYR A 120 8.31 5.49 18.13
N ALA A 121 9.21 4.57 17.77
CA ALA A 121 9.57 3.47 18.65
C ALA A 121 10.33 3.97 19.89
N ARG A 122 10.33 3.19 20.98
CA ARG A 122 11.09 3.55 22.19
C ARG A 122 12.57 3.75 21.86
N GLY A 123 13.13 4.88 22.30
CA GLY A 123 14.52 5.25 22.04
C GLY A 123 14.76 5.83 20.64
N GLN A 124 13.71 6.10 19.86
CA GLN A 124 13.79 6.71 18.55
C GLN A 124 13.27 8.15 18.59
N SER A 125 14.15 9.12 18.43
CA SER A 125 13.78 10.55 18.35
C SER A 125 13.57 11.03 16.91
N TYR A 126 14.13 10.33 15.93
CA TYR A 126 14.07 10.68 14.51
C TYR A 126 13.93 9.42 13.64
N LEU A 127 13.34 9.57 12.46
CA LEU A 127 13.23 8.51 11.46
C LEU A 127 14.50 8.46 10.60
N ASP A 128 15.04 7.28 10.37
CA ASP A 128 16.12 7.07 9.39
C ASP A 128 15.51 6.94 7.99
N ARG A 129 15.81 7.88 7.08
CA ARG A 129 15.28 7.90 5.71
C ARG A 129 15.51 6.58 4.98
N SER A 130 16.61 5.89 5.23
CA SER A 130 16.98 4.68 4.49
C SER A 130 16.29 3.41 5.00
N LYS A 131 15.82 3.42 6.26
CA LYS A 131 15.29 2.23 6.94
C LYS A 131 13.80 2.33 7.23
N ASP A 132 13.36 3.50 7.66
CA ASP A 132 12.03 3.68 8.21
C ASP A 132 11.06 4.24 7.17
N VAL A 133 11.55 4.99 6.17
CA VAL A 133 10.72 5.58 5.10
C VAL A 133 10.47 4.59 3.97
N VAL A 134 9.19 4.36 3.67
CA VAL A 134 8.69 3.51 2.58
C VAL A 134 8.73 4.24 1.24
N GLY A 135 8.50 5.54 1.24
CA GLY A 135 8.58 6.40 0.07
C GLY A 135 8.00 7.79 0.32
N SER A 136 8.28 8.71 -0.60
CA SER A 136 7.73 10.06 -0.61
C SER A 136 6.51 10.11 -1.54
N VAL A 137 5.48 10.86 -1.16
CA VAL A 137 4.25 10.99 -1.94
C VAL A 137 4.52 11.87 -3.15
N VAL A 138 4.25 11.35 -4.37
CA VAL A 138 4.45 12.08 -5.64
C VAL A 138 3.14 12.41 -6.35
N GLY A 139 2.03 11.80 -5.92
CA GLY A 139 0.70 12.06 -6.48
C GLY A 139 -0.37 11.33 -5.69
N TYR A 140 -1.63 11.67 -5.93
CA TYR A 140 -2.76 11.02 -5.30
C TYR A 140 -4.01 11.04 -6.17
N VAL A 141 -4.94 10.14 -5.87
CA VAL A 141 -6.31 10.14 -6.41
C VAL A 141 -7.28 10.20 -5.24
N PRO A 142 -8.16 11.22 -5.18
CA PRO A 142 -9.07 11.37 -4.07
C PRO A 142 -10.18 10.31 -4.06
N PHE A 143 -10.68 9.97 -2.88
CA PHE A 143 -11.82 9.06 -2.63
C PHE A 143 -11.70 7.59 -3.07
N VAL A 144 -10.78 7.22 -3.97
CA VAL A 144 -10.63 5.84 -4.50
C VAL A 144 -10.32 4.83 -3.38
N GLY A 145 -9.56 5.26 -2.36
CA GLY A 145 -9.20 4.45 -1.22
C GLY A 145 -10.39 3.95 -0.40
N TYR A 146 -11.56 4.60 -0.46
CA TYR A 146 -12.76 4.12 0.23
C TYR A 146 -13.18 2.70 -0.21
N VAL A 147 -12.90 2.30 -1.46
CA VAL A 147 -13.15 0.93 -1.92
C VAL A 147 -12.31 -0.07 -1.10
N THR A 148 -11.03 0.23 -0.89
CA THR A 148 -10.14 -0.64 -0.11
C THR A 148 -10.48 -0.63 1.38
N ILE A 149 -10.89 0.53 1.93
CA ILE A 149 -11.34 0.68 3.31
C ILE A 149 -12.60 -0.17 3.53
N LEU A 150 -13.59 -0.08 2.64
CA LEU A 150 -14.82 -0.87 2.70
C LEU A 150 -14.52 -2.38 2.69
N LEU A 151 -13.66 -2.83 1.79
CA LEU A 151 -13.24 -4.24 1.73
C LEU A 151 -12.49 -4.68 3.00
N SER A 152 -11.78 -3.76 3.66
CA SER A 152 -11.07 -4.04 4.92
C SER A 152 -12.02 -4.09 6.13
N GLU A 153 -12.99 -3.19 6.19
CA GLU A 153 -13.98 -3.10 7.27
C GLU A 153 -15.00 -4.24 7.20
N TYR A 154 -15.30 -4.75 6.00
CA TYR A 154 -16.21 -5.87 5.78
C TYR A 154 -15.50 -7.06 5.11
N PRO A 155 -14.80 -7.91 5.87
CA PRO A 155 -14.06 -9.06 5.32
C PRO A 155 -14.92 -10.01 4.48
N TRP A 156 -16.22 -10.14 4.80
CA TRP A 156 -17.16 -10.97 4.05
C TRP A 156 -17.32 -10.52 2.59
N LEU A 157 -17.16 -9.21 2.29
CA LEU A 157 -17.18 -8.69 0.92
C LEU A 157 -16.00 -9.23 0.11
N LYS A 158 -14.80 -9.29 0.71
CA LYS A 158 -13.62 -9.88 0.06
C LYS A 158 -13.86 -11.36 -0.27
N THR A 159 -14.39 -12.12 0.69
CA THR A 159 -14.71 -13.55 0.48
C THR A 159 -15.77 -13.73 -0.61
N ALA A 160 -16.86 -12.95 -0.57
CA ALA A 160 -17.92 -13.00 -1.57
C ALA A 160 -17.38 -12.68 -2.98
N MET A 161 -16.51 -11.68 -3.11
CA MET A 161 -15.87 -11.32 -4.38
C MET A 161 -15.00 -12.45 -4.93
N LEU A 162 -14.17 -13.08 -4.10
CA LEU A 162 -13.33 -14.21 -4.52
C LEU A 162 -14.16 -15.43 -4.94
N VAL A 163 -15.23 -15.74 -4.20
CA VAL A 163 -16.16 -16.81 -4.56
C VAL A 163 -16.87 -16.50 -5.88
N PHE A 164 -17.33 -15.26 -6.07
CA PHE A 164 -17.95 -14.83 -7.31
C PHE A 164 -16.98 -14.94 -8.50
N MET A 165 -15.73 -14.49 -8.36
CA MET A 165 -14.70 -14.64 -9.39
C MET A 165 -14.44 -16.12 -9.73
N ALA A 166 -14.29 -16.98 -8.72
CA ALA A 166 -14.09 -18.41 -8.93
C ALA A 166 -15.30 -19.06 -9.65
N LEU A 167 -16.52 -18.69 -9.25
CA LEU A 167 -17.74 -19.14 -9.92
C LEU A 167 -17.79 -18.67 -11.37
N THR A 168 -17.45 -17.40 -11.66
CA THR A 168 -17.44 -16.90 -13.04
C THR A 168 -16.43 -17.63 -13.91
N VAL A 169 -15.25 -17.98 -13.38
CA VAL A 169 -14.24 -18.76 -14.13
C VAL A 169 -14.73 -20.18 -14.42
N VAL A 170 -15.44 -20.80 -13.47
CA VAL A 170 -16.02 -22.14 -13.66
C VAL A 170 -17.23 -22.12 -14.61
N LEU A 171 -18.02 -21.04 -14.60
CA LEU A 171 -19.23 -20.86 -15.41
C LEU A 171 -18.95 -20.31 -16.81
N GLN A 172 -17.85 -19.59 -17.01
CA GLN A 172 -17.33 -19.21 -18.32
C GLN A 172 -16.84 -20.47 -19.03
N ARG A 173 -17.82 -21.16 -19.63
CA ARG A 173 -17.61 -22.23 -20.58
C ARG A 173 -17.16 -21.60 -21.89
N GLU A 174 -15.91 -21.81 -22.26
CA GLU A 174 -15.56 -21.90 -23.68
C GLU A 174 -15.75 -23.35 -24.15
#